data_AF-A0A068NTG5-F1
#
_entry.id   AF-A0A068NTG5-F1
#
_cell.length_a   1.000
_cell.length_b   1.000
_cell.length_c   1.000
_cell.angle_alpha   90.00
_cell.angle_beta   90.00
_cell.angle_gamma   90.00
#
_symmetry.space_group_name_H-M   'P 1'
#
loop_
_entity.id
_entity.type
_entity.pdbx_description
1 polymer ?
#
loop_
_entity_poly.entity_id
_entity_poly.type
_entity_poly.pdbx_seq_one_letter_code
_entity_poly.pdbx_strand_id
1 'polypeptide(L)'
;MRKLLLFCAACALLAVGCSSKDATTADATTTGGTTATTTPPAKTPADTSTPSAPPAGGATGYPAVQAIFTKNCAGCHGGPKGKAGIDLTSYEGVMKGGAEGPIVKAGDPEGSVLVQALHGTGGKKQMPPKGALPADDIKTVESWIKDGAKKA
;
A
#
# COMPACT_ATOMS: atom_id res chain seq x y z
N MET A 1 -31.21 -10.86 -43.02
CA MET A 1 -32.34 -11.80 -42.87
C MET A 1 -32.23 -12.44 -41.48
N ARG A 2 -32.82 -11.84 -40.45
CA ARG A 2 -34.00 -12.35 -39.70
C ARG A 2 -33.94 -13.85 -39.36
N LYS A 3 -33.66 -14.17 -38.10
CA LYS A 3 -34.66 -14.70 -37.14
C LYS A 3 -34.10 -14.65 -35.71
N LEU A 4 -34.74 -13.93 -34.78
CA LEU A 4 -35.96 -14.30 -34.02
C LEU A 4 -35.54 -15.26 -32.88
N LEU A 5 -35.32 -14.82 -31.63
CA LEU A 5 -36.23 -14.27 -30.60
C LEU A 5 -36.38 -15.30 -29.48
N LEU A 6 -36.78 -14.78 -28.31
CA LEU A 6 -37.51 -15.46 -27.24
C LEU A 6 -36.68 -16.35 -26.30
N PHE A 7 -36.78 -16.25 -24.98
CA PHE A 7 -37.47 -15.34 -24.04
C PHE A 7 -37.16 -15.93 -22.65
N CYS A 8 -37.14 -15.09 -21.60
CA CYS A 8 -37.57 -15.40 -20.22
C CYS A 8 -36.93 -16.61 -19.47
N ALA A 9 -36.90 -16.71 -18.16
CA ALA A 9 -37.15 -15.86 -17.01
C ALA A 9 -36.86 -16.76 -15.79
N ALA A 10 -36.27 -16.19 -14.74
CA ALA A 10 -36.36 -16.57 -13.32
C ALA A 10 -35.15 -15.90 -12.64
N CYS A 11 -35.21 -14.86 -11.80
CA CYS A 11 -36.24 -14.43 -10.85
C CYS A 11 -36.66 -15.51 -9.84
N ALA A 12 -35.85 -15.67 -8.80
CA ALA A 12 -36.30 -15.95 -7.42
C ALA A 12 -35.16 -15.46 -6.49
N LEU A 13 -35.33 -14.36 -5.75
CA LEU A 13 -35.85 -14.30 -4.37
C LEU A 13 -34.94 -15.07 -3.39
N LEU A 14 -34.60 -14.66 -2.17
CA LEU A 14 -34.83 -13.55 -1.25
C LEU A 14 -34.03 -13.96 0.01
N ALA A 15 -33.32 -13.06 0.67
CA ALA A 15 -33.20 -13.05 2.14
C ALA A 15 -32.32 -11.88 2.60
N VAL A 16 -32.97 -10.73 2.74
CA VAL A 16 -32.52 -9.65 3.63
C VAL A 16 -32.71 -10.15 5.07
N GLY A 17 -31.62 -10.24 5.82
CA GLY A 17 -31.62 -10.47 7.26
C GLY A 17 -31.30 -9.18 8.00
N CYS A 18 -32.33 -8.53 8.52
CA CYS A 18 -32.25 -7.45 9.49
C CYS A 18 -32.51 -8.04 10.88
N SER A 19 -31.65 -7.80 11.88
CA SER A 19 -32.12 -7.70 13.27
C SER A 19 -31.07 -7.11 14.21
N SER A 20 -31.49 -5.99 14.77
CA SER A 20 -30.97 -5.25 15.90
C SER A 20 -31.37 -5.93 17.22
N LYS A 21 -30.45 -5.96 18.19
CA LYS A 21 -30.64 -6.03 19.65
C LYS A 21 -29.22 -6.18 20.25
N ASP A 22 -28.80 -5.52 21.32
CA ASP A 22 -29.53 -4.98 22.45
C ASP A 22 -28.68 -3.87 23.09
N ALA A 23 -29.34 -2.87 23.64
CA ALA A 23 -28.75 -1.88 24.51
C ALA A 23 -28.95 -2.34 25.95
N THR A 24 -27.90 -2.46 26.76
CA THR A 24 -28.11 -2.36 28.21
C THR A 24 -26.84 -2.00 28.99
N THR A 25 -27.06 -1.02 29.87
CA THR A 25 -26.48 -0.81 31.21
C THR A 25 -24.99 -0.54 31.37
N ALA A 26 -24.73 0.74 31.64
CA ALA A 26 -23.75 1.16 32.62
C ALA A 26 -23.97 0.46 33.96
N ASP A 27 -22.88 0.09 34.62
CA ASP A 27 -22.79 0.08 36.07
C ASP A 27 -21.39 0.57 36.47
N ALA A 28 -21.39 1.60 37.29
CA ALA A 28 -20.24 2.09 38.02
C ALA A 28 -20.11 1.25 39.30
N THR A 29 -18.90 1.15 39.89
CA THR A 29 -18.62 1.39 41.33
C THR A 29 -17.37 0.63 41.84
N THR A 30 -16.47 1.39 42.52
CA THR A 30 -15.61 1.01 43.68
C THR A 30 -14.32 0.20 43.37
N THR A 31 -13.11 0.45 43.91
CA THR A 31 -12.55 1.09 45.14
C THR A 31 -11.13 1.59 44.76
N GLY A 32 -10.59 2.76 45.14
CA GLY A 32 -10.04 3.12 46.45
C GLY A 32 -8.71 2.41 46.79
N GLY A 33 -7.60 3.14 47.02
CA GLY A 33 -6.47 2.63 47.82
C GLY A 33 -5.02 3.05 47.49
N THR A 34 -4.61 4.23 47.99
CA THR A 34 -3.36 4.54 48.75
C THR A 34 -1.93 4.33 48.19
N THR A 35 -1.20 5.46 48.18
CA THR A 35 0.22 5.72 48.56
C THR A 35 1.36 4.77 48.16
N ALA A 36 2.39 5.30 47.46
CA ALA A 36 3.64 5.76 48.09
C ALA A 36 4.69 6.26 47.07
N THR A 37 5.32 7.36 47.44
CA THR A 37 6.53 8.02 46.92
C THR A 37 7.67 7.08 46.52
N THR A 38 8.31 7.33 45.38
CA THR A 38 9.78 7.25 45.20
C THR A 38 10.19 8.10 43.98
N THR A 39 11.19 8.96 44.18
CA THR A 39 11.90 9.80 43.19
C THR A 39 13.34 9.25 43.07
N PRO A 40 14.18 9.47 42.03
CA PRO A 40 14.05 9.72 40.57
C PRO A 40 14.90 8.65 39.78
N PRO A 41 15.33 8.76 38.47
CA PRO A 41 16.14 9.83 37.85
C PRO A 41 15.70 10.26 36.43
N ALA A 42 16.21 11.41 35.99
CA ALA A 42 16.21 11.82 34.58
C ALA A 42 16.94 10.79 33.70
N LYS A 43 16.35 10.41 32.56
CA LYS A 43 17.06 9.67 31.50
C LYS A 43 16.50 10.02 30.11
N THR A 44 17.27 10.87 29.43
CA THR A 44 17.55 10.95 27.99
C THR A 44 16.39 11.24 27.00
N PRO A 45 16.58 12.20 26.07
CA PRO A 45 15.63 12.47 24.99
C PRO A 45 15.47 11.27 24.05
N ALA A 46 14.24 11.15 23.53
CA ALA A 46 13.88 10.30 22.42
C ALA A 46 14.68 10.70 21.17
N ASP A 47 15.82 10.06 20.99
CA ASP A 47 16.56 10.09 19.73
C ASP A 47 17.04 8.67 19.44
N THR A 48 16.21 7.92 18.72
CA THR A 48 16.66 6.78 17.92
C THR A 48 15.67 6.61 16.78
N SER A 49 15.60 7.62 15.92
CA SER A 49 15.33 7.35 14.50
C SER A 49 16.61 6.74 13.93
N THR A 50 16.85 5.46 14.22
CA THR A 50 17.86 4.71 13.46
C THR A 50 17.37 4.67 12.01
N PRO A 51 18.14 5.19 11.04
CA PRO A 51 17.88 4.89 9.65
C PRO A 51 18.12 3.39 9.49
N SER A 52 17.05 2.61 9.27
CA SER A 52 17.22 1.32 8.61
C SER A 52 17.67 1.64 7.19
N ALA A 53 18.98 1.73 7.00
CA ALA A 53 19.58 1.73 5.69
C ALA A 53 19.09 0.45 4.98
N PRO A 54 18.42 0.56 3.81
CA PRO A 54 18.21 -0.62 2.98
C PRO A 54 19.57 -1.23 2.63
N PRO A 55 19.67 -2.56 2.47
CA PRO A 55 20.94 -3.22 2.23
C PRO A 55 21.59 -2.66 0.97
N ALA A 56 22.82 -2.17 1.14
CA ALA A 56 23.67 -1.74 0.04
C ALA A 56 23.90 -2.92 -0.91
N GLY A 57 23.38 -2.81 -2.12
CA GLY A 57 23.84 -3.53 -3.32
C GLY A 57 23.76 -5.06 -3.24
N GLY A 58 22.60 -5.62 -3.58
CA GLY A 58 22.48 -7.04 -3.92
C GLY A 58 21.03 -7.46 -4.04
N ALA A 59 20.63 -7.86 -5.25
CA ALA A 59 19.33 -8.39 -5.68
C ALA A 59 18.26 -8.45 -4.58
N THR A 60 17.60 -7.32 -4.34
CA THR A 60 16.47 -7.26 -3.44
C THR A 60 15.22 -7.61 -4.24
N GLY A 61 14.69 -8.80 -4.00
CA GLY A 61 13.37 -9.19 -4.51
C GLY A 61 12.27 -8.25 -4.01
N TYR A 62 11.03 -8.55 -4.39
CA TYR A 62 9.89 -7.71 -4.07
C TYR A 62 9.73 -7.26 -2.59
N PRO A 63 10.12 -8.03 -1.55
CA PRO A 63 9.95 -7.58 -0.16
C PRO A 63 10.59 -6.22 0.18
N ALA A 64 11.78 -5.92 -0.36
CA ALA A 64 12.41 -4.61 -0.12
C ALA A 64 11.64 -3.48 -0.81
N VAL A 65 11.20 -3.72 -2.04
CA VAL A 65 10.36 -2.79 -2.81
C VAL A 65 9.02 -2.56 -2.12
N GLN A 66 8.41 -3.62 -1.58
CA GLN A 66 7.15 -3.54 -0.85
C GLN A 66 7.27 -2.68 0.41
N ALA A 67 8.40 -2.75 1.13
CA ALA A 67 8.65 -1.89 2.29
C ALA A 67 8.66 -0.41 1.89
N ILE A 68 9.32 -0.07 0.77
CA ILE A 68 9.34 1.29 0.20
C ILE A 68 7.92 1.74 -0.17
N PHE A 69 7.14 0.91 -0.87
CA PHE A 69 5.79 1.27 -1.29
C PHE A 69 4.81 1.41 -0.14
N THR A 70 4.91 0.54 0.86
CA THR A 70 4.06 0.59 2.05
C THR A 70 4.26 1.91 2.79
N LYS A 71 5.53 2.34 2.92
CA LYS A 71 5.89 3.59 3.62
C LYS A 71 5.47 4.84 2.84
N ASN A 72 5.68 4.85 1.52
CA ASN A 72 5.65 6.09 0.75
C ASN A 72 4.45 6.23 -0.19
N CYS A 73 3.76 5.13 -0.53
CA CYS A 73 2.82 5.10 -1.65
C CYS A 73 1.42 4.58 -1.30
N ALA A 74 1.33 3.61 -0.39
CA ALA A 74 0.08 2.91 -0.07
C ALA A 74 -1.06 3.85 0.39
N GLY A 75 -0.75 4.98 1.03
CA GLY A 75 -1.76 5.95 1.45
C GLY A 75 -2.56 6.58 0.31
N CYS A 76 -2.01 6.62 -0.91
CA CYS A 76 -2.69 7.14 -2.10
C CYS A 76 -2.95 6.09 -3.19
N HIS A 77 -2.17 5.00 -3.20
CA HIS A 77 -2.18 3.95 -4.23
C HIS A 77 -2.33 2.55 -3.61
N GLY A 78 -3.13 2.41 -2.55
CA GLY A 78 -3.38 1.13 -1.90
C GLY A 78 -4.77 0.58 -2.23
N GLY A 79 -4.82 -0.57 -2.89
CA GLY A 79 -6.05 -1.29 -3.19
C GLY A 79 -6.93 -0.69 -4.31
N PRO A 80 -8.16 -1.19 -4.47
CA PRO A 80 -9.02 -0.90 -5.63
C PRO A 80 -9.51 0.56 -5.74
N LYS A 81 -9.36 1.35 -4.67
CA LYS A 81 -9.69 2.79 -4.66
C LYS A 81 -8.45 3.69 -4.73
N GLY A 82 -7.28 3.10 -4.91
CA GLY A 82 -6.04 3.84 -5.12
C GLY A 82 -6.11 4.74 -6.34
N LYS A 83 -5.38 5.86 -6.31
CA LYS A 83 -5.27 6.77 -7.45
C LYS A 83 -4.78 6.02 -8.69
N ALA A 84 -5.35 6.38 -9.84
CA ALA A 84 -5.12 5.71 -11.13
C ALA A 84 -5.48 4.20 -11.14
N GLY A 85 -6.27 3.72 -10.15
CA GLY A 85 -6.65 2.31 -10.04
C GLY A 85 -5.48 1.38 -9.71
N ILE A 86 -4.40 1.93 -9.15
CA ILE A 86 -3.18 1.18 -8.83
C ILE A 86 -3.25 0.66 -7.39
N ASP A 87 -2.80 -0.57 -7.20
CA ASP A 87 -2.52 -1.16 -5.89
C ASP A 87 -1.03 -1.46 -5.73
N LEU A 88 -0.34 -0.70 -4.87
CA LEU A 88 1.07 -0.86 -4.53
C LEU A 88 1.29 -1.62 -3.20
N THR A 89 0.23 -2.22 -2.63
CA THR A 89 0.32 -2.95 -1.35
C THR A 89 0.69 -4.42 -1.51
N SER A 90 0.54 -4.96 -2.72
CA SER A 90 0.76 -6.38 -3.05
C SER A 90 1.54 -6.51 -4.36
N TYR A 91 2.30 -7.60 -4.50
CA TYR A 91 3.07 -7.88 -5.72
C TYR A 91 2.14 -7.96 -6.94
N GLU A 92 1.04 -8.69 -6.75
CA GLU A 92 0.02 -8.91 -7.78
C GLU A 92 -0.62 -7.59 -8.21
N GLY A 93 -0.87 -6.67 -7.26
CA GLY A 93 -1.38 -5.33 -7.56
C GLY A 93 -0.39 -4.50 -8.40
N VAL A 94 0.89 -4.50 -8.00
CA VAL A 94 1.96 -3.77 -8.71
C VAL A 94 2.10 -4.28 -10.15
N MET A 95 2.12 -5.60 -10.32
CA MET A 95 2.31 -6.22 -11.64
C MET A 95 1.05 -6.15 -12.51
N LYS A 96 -0.15 -6.09 -11.91
CA LYS A 96 -1.40 -5.83 -12.64
C LYS A 96 -1.41 -4.42 -13.23
N GLY A 97 -0.87 -3.45 -12.52
CA GLY A 97 -0.88 -2.04 -12.90
C GLY A 97 -2.20 -1.34 -12.57
N GLY A 98 -2.50 -0.28 -13.32
CA GLY A 98 -3.62 0.62 -13.06
C GLY A 98 -4.67 0.63 -14.17
N ALA A 99 -5.53 1.64 -14.14
CA ALA A 99 -6.59 1.86 -15.12
C ALA A 99 -6.06 2.03 -16.57
N GLU A 100 -4.83 2.52 -16.72
CA GLU A 100 -4.17 2.72 -18.02
C GLU A 100 -3.29 1.53 -18.44
N GLY A 101 -3.30 0.43 -17.67
CA GLY A 101 -2.54 -0.79 -17.94
C GLY A 101 -1.31 -0.96 -17.05
N PRO A 102 -0.34 -1.79 -17.49
CA PRO A 102 0.84 -2.13 -16.70
C PRO A 102 1.70 -0.92 -16.37
N ILE A 103 2.13 -0.81 -15.11
CA ILE A 103 3.02 0.26 -14.65
C ILE A 103 4.48 -0.20 -14.51
N VAL A 104 4.69 -1.52 -14.47
CA VAL A 104 5.99 -2.18 -14.45
C VAL A 104 6.15 -2.98 -15.74
N LYS A 105 7.28 -2.77 -16.42
CA LYS A 105 7.77 -3.63 -17.50
C LYS A 105 9.02 -4.35 -17.00
N ALA A 106 8.88 -5.63 -16.70
CA ALA A 106 9.99 -6.45 -16.21
C ALA A 106 11.17 -6.42 -17.19
N GLY A 107 12.38 -6.14 -16.70
CA GLY A 107 13.60 -5.98 -17.49
C GLY A 107 13.80 -4.58 -18.10
N ASP A 108 12.80 -3.69 -18.03
CA ASP A 108 12.84 -2.38 -18.66
C ASP A 108 12.42 -1.26 -17.68
N PRO A 109 13.37 -0.77 -16.85
CA PRO A 109 13.11 0.34 -15.94
C PRO A 109 12.66 1.61 -16.66
N GLU A 110 13.33 2.00 -17.76
CA GLU A 110 13.08 3.27 -18.45
C GLU A 110 11.71 3.30 -19.14
N GLY A 111 11.26 2.17 -19.66
CA GLY A 111 9.92 2.01 -20.23
C GLY A 111 8.82 1.78 -19.19
N SER A 112 9.15 1.65 -17.91
CA SER A 112 8.19 1.45 -16.82
C SER A 112 7.61 2.79 -16.35
N VAL A 113 6.27 2.92 -16.37
CA VAL A 113 5.56 4.11 -15.89
C VAL A 113 5.88 4.41 -14.43
N LEU A 114 6.09 3.37 -13.62
CA LEU A 114 6.48 3.51 -12.22
C LEU A 114 7.78 4.32 -12.07
N VAL A 115 8.82 3.99 -12.84
CA VAL A 115 10.12 4.68 -12.79
C VAL A 115 10.00 6.09 -13.34
N GLN A 116 9.26 6.26 -14.44
CA GLN A 116 8.97 7.59 -14.99
C GLN A 116 8.26 8.49 -13.98
N ALA A 117 7.33 7.94 -13.21
CA ALA A 117 6.65 8.67 -12.14
C ALA A 117 7.59 9.00 -10.97
N LEU A 118 8.51 8.11 -10.59
CA LEU A 118 9.50 8.41 -9.54
C LEU A 118 10.40 9.61 -9.91
N HIS A 119 10.75 9.74 -11.20
CA HIS A 119 11.60 10.83 -11.69
C HIS A 119 10.85 12.04 -12.25
N GLY A 120 9.53 11.94 -12.43
CA GLY A 120 8.76 12.98 -13.12
C GLY A 120 9.11 13.15 -14.60
N THR A 121 9.45 12.06 -15.28
CA THR A 121 9.82 12.02 -16.70
C THR A 121 8.72 11.37 -17.54
N GLY A 122 8.89 11.30 -18.88
CA GLY A 122 7.93 10.61 -19.76
C GLY A 122 6.50 11.18 -19.69
N GLY A 123 6.37 12.50 -19.43
CA GLY A 123 5.10 13.18 -19.23
C GLY A 123 4.37 12.83 -17.93
N LYS A 124 5.01 12.12 -16.99
CA LYS A 124 4.45 11.80 -15.67
C LYS A 124 4.83 12.88 -14.67
N LYS A 125 3.94 13.12 -13.71
CA LYS A 125 4.28 13.97 -12.55
C LYS A 125 5.17 13.17 -11.60
N GLN A 126 6.13 13.86 -10.98
CA GLN A 126 6.97 13.24 -9.95
C GLN A 126 6.10 12.72 -8.79
N MET A 127 6.40 11.51 -8.34
CA MET A 127 5.78 10.85 -7.22
C MET A 127 6.86 10.43 -6.20
N PRO A 128 6.61 10.61 -4.90
CA PRO A 128 5.49 11.28 -4.26
C PRO A 128 5.45 12.79 -4.54
N PRO A 129 4.25 13.40 -4.52
CA PRO A 129 4.10 14.84 -4.79
C PRO A 129 4.66 15.73 -3.67
N LYS A 130 4.90 15.16 -2.48
CA LYS A 130 5.45 15.89 -1.33
C LYS A 130 6.98 15.94 -1.32
N GLY A 131 7.65 15.25 -2.23
CA GLY A 131 9.11 15.17 -2.28
C GLY A 131 9.56 13.88 -2.96
N ALA A 132 10.70 13.95 -3.64
CA ALA A 132 11.32 12.77 -4.25
C ALA A 132 11.71 11.75 -3.18
N LEU A 133 11.72 10.47 -3.56
CA LEU A 133 12.31 9.42 -2.73
C LEU A 133 13.82 9.62 -2.59
N PRO A 134 14.44 9.08 -1.54
CA PRO A 134 15.88 8.90 -1.48
C PRO A 134 16.39 8.16 -2.72
N ALA A 135 17.55 8.56 -3.22
CA ALA A 135 18.13 7.96 -4.44
C ALA A 135 18.34 6.43 -4.31
N ASP A 136 18.70 5.95 -3.11
CA ASP A 136 18.89 4.52 -2.86
C ASP A 136 17.57 3.72 -2.92
N ASP A 137 16.45 4.32 -2.49
CA ASP A 137 15.13 3.68 -2.59
C ASP A 137 14.70 3.61 -4.06
N ILE A 138 14.93 4.69 -4.84
CA ILE A 138 14.66 4.69 -6.28
C ILE A 138 15.50 3.61 -6.98
N LYS A 139 16.79 3.55 -6.68
CA LYS A 139 17.71 2.55 -7.23
C LYS A 139 17.30 1.13 -6.89
N THR A 140 16.75 0.91 -5.70
CA THR A 140 16.21 -0.39 -5.27
C THR A 140 15.05 -0.82 -6.18
N VAL A 141 14.11 0.09 -6.45
CA VAL A 141 12.97 -0.17 -7.35
C VAL A 141 13.44 -0.41 -8.78
N GLU A 142 14.35 0.42 -9.30
CA GLU A 142 14.90 0.27 -10.66
C GLU A 142 15.64 -1.05 -10.84
N SER A 143 16.47 -1.43 -9.86
CA SER A 143 17.23 -2.69 -9.91
C SER A 143 16.30 -3.89 -9.89
N TRP A 144 15.28 -3.87 -9.03
CA TRP A 144 14.27 -4.92 -9.00
C TRP A 144 13.56 -5.07 -10.35
N ILE A 145 13.16 -3.96 -10.98
CA ILE A 145 12.53 -4.01 -12.32
C ILE A 145 13.51 -4.55 -13.35
N LYS A 146 14.75 -4.06 -13.35
CA LYS A 146 15.83 -4.49 -14.26
C LYS A 146 16.09 -6.00 -14.15
N ASP A 147 16.03 -6.54 -12.95
CA ASP A 147 16.25 -7.96 -12.66
C ASP A 147 15.04 -8.85 -12.98
N GLY A 148 14.02 -8.28 -13.62
CA GLY A 148 12.83 -8.98 -14.09
C GLY A 148 11.62 -8.87 -13.16
N ALA A 149 11.62 -7.90 -12.25
CA ALA A 149 10.53 -7.62 -11.31
C ALA A 149 10.09 -8.88 -10.53
N LYS A 150 11.04 -9.67 -10.04
CA LYS A 150 10.78 -10.97 -9.42
C LYS A 150 10.10 -10.83 -8.05
N LYS A 151 9.17 -11.75 -7.75
CA LYS A 151 8.50 -11.80 -6.44
C LYS A 151 9.43 -12.24 -5.31
N ALA A 152 10.35 -13.18 -5.60
CA ALA A 152 11.36 -13.72 -4.70
C ALA A 152 12.67 -13.93 -5.46
#